data_AF-A0A1I1FX35-F1
#
_entry.id   AF-A0A1I1FX35-F1
#
_cell.length_a   1.000
_cell.length_b   1.000
_cell.length_c   1.000
_cell.angle_alpha   90.00
_cell.angle_beta   90.00
_cell.angle_gamma   90.00
#
_symmetry.space_group_name_H-M   'P 1'
#
loop_
_entity.id
_entity.type
_entity.pdbx_description
1 polymer ?
#
loop_
_entity_poly.entity_id
_entity_poly.type
_entity_poly.pdbx_seq_one_letter_code
_entity_poly.pdbx_strand_id
1 'polypeptide(L)' 'MITQETLNRVITAQKSNLLAKGMGLKRAARDTLPDLSALALIVSGVRRCGKSTLLYQLLQQRYPDAYTLILKTQGYTGLT' A
#
# COMPACT_ATOMS: atom_id res chain seq x y z
N MET A 1 -3.49 -4.59 22.52
CA MET A 1 -2.56 -4.98 21.43
C MET A 1 -3.34 -5.72 20.36
N ILE A 2 -3.01 -5.52 19.09
CA ILE A 2 -3.60 -6.28 17.98
C ILE A 2 -2.99 -7.69 17.99
N THR A 3 -3.82 -8.73 17.84
CA THR A 3 -3.32 -10.11 17.79
C THR A 3 -2.70 -10.44 16.44
N GLN A 4 -1.74 -11.38 16.42
CA GLN A 4 -1.13 -11.85 15.17
C GLN A 4 -2.17 -12.40 14.20
N GLU A 5 -3.18 -13.11 14.71
CA GLU A 5 -4.31 -13.60 13.93
C GLU A 5 -5.09 -12.46 13.27
N THR A 6 -5.37 -11.39 14.03
CA THR A 6 -6.06 -10.20 13.49
C THR A 6 -5.23 -9.54 12.38
N LEU A 7 -3.92 -9.44 12.57
CA LEU A 7 -3.02 -8.86 11.57
C LEU A 7 -3.00 -9.70 10.29
N ASN A 8 -2.86 -11.02 10.41
CA ASN A 8 -2.87 -11.95 9.28
C ASN A 8 -4.20 -11.89 8.51
N ARG A 9 -5.33 -11.82 9.23
CA ARG A 9 -6.66 -11.67 8.62
C ARG A 9 -6.77 -10.37 7.82
N VAL A 10 -6.29 -9.26 8.39
CA VAL A 10 -6.29 -7.95 7.71
C VAL A 10 -5.39 -7.97 6.47
N ILE A 11 -4.16 -8.48 6.57
CA ILE A 11 -3.24 -8.59 5.44
C ILE A 11 -3.84 -9.43 4.32
N THR A 12 -4.42 -10.58 4.64
CA THR A 12 -5.03 -11.49 3.66
C THR A 12 -6.22 -10.84 2.95
N ALA A 13 -7.11 -10.19 3.71
CA ALA A 13 -8.26 -9.47 3.16
C ALA A 13 -7.81 -8.29 2.28
N GLN A 14 -6.78 -7.54 2.68
CA GLN A 14 -6.23 -6.44 1.90
C GLN A 14 -5.59 -6.94 0.59
N LYS A 15 -4.83 -8.04 0.63
CA LYS A 15 -4.22 -8.65 -0.55
C LYS A 15 -5.27 -9.06 -1.58
N SER A 16 -6.33 -9.76 -1.16
CA SER A 16 -7.43 -10.14 -2.04
C SER A 16 -8.12 -8.93 -2.69
N ASN A 17 -8.44 -7.91 -1.90
CA ASN A 17 -9.05 -6.66 -2.40
C ASN A 17 -8.15 -5.89 -3.38
N LEU A 18 -6.83 -5.92 -3.17
CA LEU A 18 -5.87 -5.25 -4.06
C LEU A 18 -5.72 -6.00 -5.38
N LEU A 19 -5.69 -7.33 -5.36
CA LEU A 19 -5.67 -8.16 -6.57
C LEU A 19 -6.93 -7.93 -7.42
N ALA A 20 -8.10 -7.84 -6.79
CA ALA A 20 -9.38 -7.60 -7.48
C ALA A 20 -9.48 -6.20 -8.12
N LYS A 21 -8.78 -5.19 -7.60
CA LYS A 21 -8.88 -3.79 -8.09
C LYS A 21 -8.20 -3.54 -9.43
N GLY A 22 -7.36 -4.46 -9.91
CA GLY A 22 -6.56 -4.27 -11.12
C GLY A 22 -5.47 -3.20 -10.96
N MET A 23 -4.39 -3.30 -11.75
CA MET A 23 -3.28 -2.35 -11.64
C MET A 23 -3.61 -0.95 -12.17
N GLY A 24 -4.66 -0.76 -12.96
CA GLY A 24 -4.94 0.51 -13.64
C GLY A 24 -3.81 0.94 -14.58
N LEU A 25 -3.71 2.25 -14.87
CA LEU A 25 -2.66 2.81 -15.72
C LEU A 25 -1.29 2.81 -15.01
N LYS A 26 -0.25 2.38 -15.72
CA LYS A 26 1.13 2.39 -15.22
C LYS A 26 1.61 3.82 -15.00
N ARG A 27 2.15 4.11 -13.82
CA ARG A 27 2.74 5.42 -13.49
C ARG A 27 4.20 5.49 -13.95
N ALA A 28 4.56 6.55 -14.68
CA ALA A 28 5.93 6.80 -15.15
C ALA A 28 6.96 6.91 -14.00
N ALA A 29 6.54 7.40 -12.83
CA ALA A 29 7.41 7.49 -11.66
C ALA A 29 7.94 6.14 -11.17
N ARG A 30 7.35 5.00 -11.59
CA ARG A 30 7.82 3.66 -11.19
C ARG A 30 9.26 3.38 -11.59
N ASP A 31 9.66 3.79 -12.79
CA ASP A 31 10.97 3.44 -13.34
C ASP A 31 12.10 4.26 -12.69
N THR A 32 11.76 5.41 -12.09
CA THR A 32 12.70 6.29 -11.41
C THR A 32 12.88 5.98 -9.92
N LEU A 33 12.11 5.03 -9.36
CA LEU A 33 12.21 4.71 -7.94
C LEU A 33 13.49 3.91 -7.63
N PRO A 34 14.26 4.30 -6.59
CA PRO A 34 15.47 3.60 -6.19
C PRO A 34 15.16 2.18 -5.69
N ASP A 35 16.14 1.29 -5.79
CA ASP A 35 16.04 -0.08 -5.26
C ASP A 35 16.16 -0.07 -3.73
N LEU A 36 15.27 -0.81 -3.07
CA LEU A 36 15.17 -0.89 -1.60
C LEU A 36 16.11 -1.98 -1.06
N SER A 37 17.42 -1.86 -1.29
CA SER A 37 18.38 -2.86 -0.81
C SER A 37 18.78 -2.66 0.66
N ALA A 38 18.65 -1.45 1.21
CA ALA A 38 19.06 -1.16 2.60
C ALA A 38 18.37 0.05 3.29
N LEU A 39 17.45 0.76 2.63
CA LEU A 39 16.87 2.01 3.14
C LEU A 39 15.33 2.01 3.02
N ALA A 40 14.67 2.87 3.80
CA ALA A 40 13.23 3.09 3.71
C ALA A 40 12.88 4.10 2.61
N LEU A 41 11.93 3.75 1.73
CA LEU A 41 11.35 4.69 0.77
C LEU A 41 10.07 5.31 1.35
N ILE A 42 10.04 6.63 1.44
CA ILE A 42 8.85 7.38 1.87
C ILE A 42 8.20 8.02 0.65
N VAL A 43 6.97 7.62 0.33
CA VAL A 43 6.17 8.22 -0.75
C VAL A 43 5.10 9.13 -0.15
N SER A 44 5.32 10.45 -0.25
CA SER A 44 4.39 11.48 0.21
C SER A 44 3.66 12.16 -0.95
N GLY A 45 2.67 13.02 -0.63
CA GLY A 45 1.93 13.80 -1.63
C GLY A 45 0.48 14.06 -1.25
N VAL A 46 -0.20 14.91 -2.02
CA VAL A 46 -1.58 15.35 -1.77
C VAL A 46 -2.62 14.21 -1.86
N ARG A 47 -3.85 14.44 -1.35
CA ARG A 47 -4.94 13.46 -1.43
C ARG A 47 -5.24 13.10 -2.89
N ARG A 48 -5.70 11.87 -3.15
CA ARG A 48 -6.10 11.36 -4.48
C ARG A 48 -4.99 11.26 -5.54
N CYS A 49 -3.72 11.59 -5.25
CA CYS A 49 -2.65 11.45 -6.25
C CYS A 49 -2.23 10.00 -6.57
N GLY A 50 -2.84 8.99 -5.94
CA GLY A 50 -2.64 7.57 -6.29
C GLY A 50 -1.39 6.92 -5.71
N LYS A 51 -0.87 7.42 -4.58
CA LYS A 51 0.32 6.85 -3.91
C LYS A 51 0.19 5.36 -3.60
N SER A 52 -0.96 4.94 -3.09
CA SER A 52 -1.24 3.53 -2.81
C SER A 52 -1.23 2.68 -4.08
N THR A 53 -1.71 3.24 -5.21
CA THR A 53 -1.63 2.58 -6.52
C THR A 53 -0.19 2.46 -7.00
N LEU A 54 0.63 3.51 -6.86
CA LEU A 54 2.06 3.49 -7.22
C LEU A 54 2.84 2.45 -6.41
N LEU A 55 2.64 2.40 -5.10
CA LEU A 55 3.29 1.43 -4.21
C LEU A 55 2.86 -0.01 -4.54
N TYR A 56 1.57 -0.25 -4.72
CA TYR A 56 1.07 -1.58 -5.10
C TYR A 56 1.68 -2.07 -6.43
N GLN A 57 1.73 -1.15 -7.39
CA GLN A 57 2.35 -1.36 -8.68
C GLN A 57 3.85 -1.72 -8.55
N LEU A 58 4.61 -1.00 -7.73
CA LEU A 58 6.02 -1.28 -7.46
C LEU A 58 6.21 -2.66 -6.82
N LEU A 59 5.41 -3.00 -5.81
CA LEU A 59 5.50 -4.27 -5.09
C LEU A 59 5.23 -5.46 -6.00
N GLN A 60 4.19 -5.40 -6.84
CA GLN A 60 3.89 -6.48 -7.80
C GLN A 60 5.02 -6.76 -8.80
N GLN A 61 5.86 -5.76 -9.10
CA GLN A 61 6.93 -5.90 -10.09
C GLN A 61 8.28 -6.28 -9.49
N ARG A 62 8.66 -5.65 -8.36
CA ARG A 62 9.99 -5.83 -7.75
C ARG A 62 9.97 -6.72 -6.52
N TYR A 63 8.84 -6.86 -5.83
CA TYR A 63 8.73 -7.60 -4.56
C TYR A 63 7.41 -8.39 -4.46
N PRO A 64 7.21 -9.43 -5.30
CA PRO A 64 5.97 -10.18 -5.35
C PRO A 64 5.60 -10.86 -4.01
N ASP A 65 6.61 -11.18 -3.19
CA ASP A 65 6.44 -11.83 -1.89
C ASP A 65 6.31 -10.85 -0.70
N ALA A 66 6.33 -9.54 -0.96
CA ALA A 66 6.22 -8.54 0.10
C ALA A 66 4.82 -8.46 0.71
N TYR A 67 4.76 -8.20 2.02
CA TYR A 67 3.52 -7.93 2.73
C TYR A 67 3.11 -6.46 2.62
N THR A 68 1.86 -6.21 2.28
CA THR A 68 1.27 -4.87 2.28
C THR A 68 0.36 -4.67 3.48
N LEU A 69 0.54 -3.57 4.20
CA LEU A 69 -0.39 -3.10 5.22
C LEU A 69 -0.82 -1.67 4.91
N ILE A 70 -2.12 -1.48 4.65
CA ILE A 70 -2.71 -0.16 4.45
C ILE A 70 -3.50 0.21 5.70
N LEU A 71 -3.03 1.22 6.43
CA LEU A 71 -3.76 1.79 7.56
C LEU A 71 -4.60 2.97 7.08
N LYS A 72 -5.85 3.01 7.53
CA LYS A 72 -6.76 4.15 7.33
C LYS A 72 -7.11 4.70 8.69
N THR A 73 -6.95 6.01 8.87
CA THR A 73 -7.47 6.68 10.06
C THR A 73 -9.00 6.73 9.91
N GLN A 74 -9.75 6.11 10.81
CA GLN A 74 -11.16 6.48 10.95
C GLN A 74 -11.18 7.90 11.51
N GLY A 75 -11.81 8.84 10.80
CA GLY A 75 -11.99 10.18 11.33
C GLY A 75 -12.75 10.08 12.65
N TYR A 76 -12.29 10.76 13.70
CA TYR A 76 -13.12 11.01 14.87
C TYR A 76 -14.30 11.87 14.42
N THR A 77 -15.45 11.24 14.15
CA THR A 77 -16.74 11.94 14.13
C THR A 77 -17.17 12.11 15.58
N GLY A 78 -16.64 13.15 16.22
CA GLY A 78 -16.96 13.49 17.60
C GLY A 78 -16.68 14.97 17.83
N LEU A 79 -17.58 15.82 17.32
CA LEU A 79 -17.80 17.20 17.76
C LEU A 79 -18.96 17.79 16.96
N THR A 80 -20.18 17.49 17.39
CA THR A 80 -21.25 18.45 17.75
C THR A 80 -22.40 17.66 18.38
#